data_AF-A0A257ADX4-F1
#
_entry.id   AF-A0A257ADX4-F1
#
_cell.length_a   1.000
_cell.length_b   1.000
_cell.length_c   1.000
_cell.angle_alpha   90.00
_cell.angle_beta   90.00
_cell.angle_gamma   90.00
#
_symmetry.space_group_name_H-M   'P 1'
#
loop_
_entity.id
_entity.type
_entity.pdbx_description
1 polymer ?
#
loop_
_entity_poly.entity_id
_entity_poly.type
_entity_poly.pdbx_seq_one_letter_code
_entity_poly.pdbx_strand_id
1 'polypeptide(L)'
;MYGNVWKFGDDVDTDAVIPGRYLVINDPEGLAEHVFEGVRPEFARNVKVGDIIVAGSNFGCGSSREHAPLALKGAGIRCIVGGSFARIFFRNAINIGLPLLECADYDRIDEGDEIEVDLSTLCKMREIVAKSVRNLNA
;
A
#
# COMPACT_ATOMS: atom_id res chain seq x y z
N MET A 1 -2.85 14.31 -1.12
CA MET A 1 -1.57 13.56 -0.98
C MET A 1 -1.18 13.02 -2.33
N TYR A 2 0.09 13.08 -2.73
CA TYR A 2 0.53 12.62 -4.07
C TYR A 2 1.55 11.48 -3.95
N GLY A 3 1.60 10.54 -4.91
CA GLY A 3 2.61 9.48 -4.95
C GLY A 3 2.54 8.61 -6.20
N ASN A 4 3.65 7.91 -6.52
CA ASN A 4 3.68 6.90 -7.57
C ASN A 4 2.97 5.63 -7.10
N VAL A 5 2.32 4.94 -8.03
CA VAL A 5 1.55 3.73 -7.75
C VAL A 5 2.41 2.49 -7.92
N TRP A 6 2.36 1.64 -6.90
CA TRP A 6 2.70 0.21 -6.97
C TRP A 6 1.42 -0.60 -6.99
N LYS A 7 1.20 -1.39 -8.05
CA LYS A 7 -0.05 -2.15 -8.20
C LYS A 7 0.12 -3.59 -7.73
N PHE A 8 -0.88 -4.08 -7.01
CA PHE A 8 -1.01 -5.46 -6.56
C PHE A 8 -2.41 -5.98 -6.85
N GLY A 9 -2.53 -7.30 -6.95
CA GLY A 9 -3.81 -7.98 -7.18
C GLY A 9 -4.63 -8.18 -5.91
N ASP A 10 -5.56 -9.12 -6.00
CA ASP A 10 -6.38 -9.59 -4.87
C ASP A 10 -5.55 -10.49 -3.93
N ASP A 11 -6.05 -10.64 -2.70
CA ASP A 11 -5.57 -11.65 -1.73
C ASP A 11 -4.07 -11.60 -1.43
N VAL A 12 -3.48 -10.40 -1.46
CA VAL A 12 -2.10 -10.19 -0.99
C VAL A 12 -2.06 -10.42 0.51
N ASP A 13 -1.51 -11.56 0.92
CA ASP A 13 -1.43 -11.94 2.32
C ASP A 13 -0.24 -11.29 3.06
N THR A 14 -0.26 -11.43 4.39
CA THR A 14 0.83 -10.93 5.26
C THR A 14 2.16 -11.67 5.03
N ASP A 15 2.11 -12.92 4.58
CA ASP A 15 3.10 -13.67 3.77
C ASP A 15 3.87 -12.81 2.78
N ALA A 16 3.12 -12.36 1.78
CA ALA A 16 3.60 -11.62 0.65
C ALA A 16 4.17 -10.28 1.09
N VAL A 17 3.52 -9.58 2.03
CA VAL A 17 4.03 -8.29 2.54
C VAL A 17 5.35 -8.44 3.29
N ILE A 18 5.44 -9.38 4.23
CA ILE A 18 6.66 -9.63 5.00
C ILE A 18 6.80 -11.13 5.35
N PRO A 19 7.82 -11.82 4.80
CA PRO A 19 8.06 -13.22 5.10
C PRO A 19 8.28 -13.48 6.60
N GLY A 20 7.75 -14.59 7.11
CA GLY A 20 7.79 -14.93 8.54
C GLY A 20 9.21 -15.01 9.16
N ARG A 21 10.25 -15.21 8.34
CA ARG A 21 11.65 -15.22 8.78
C ARG A 21 12.15 -13.87 9.32
N TYR A 22 11.49 -12.77 8.98
CA TYR A 22 11.88 -11.42 9.39
C TYR A 22 11.13 -10.91 10.63
N LEU A 23 10.27 -11.72 11.24
CA LEU A 23 9.51 -11.35 12.46
C LEU A 23 10.37 -11.27 13.73
N VAL A 24 11.69 -11.41 13.59
CA VAL A 24 12.69 -11.13 14.64
C VAL A 24 13.12 -9.65 14.65
N ILE A 25 12.83 -8.93 13.56
CA ILE A 25 13.15 -7.51 13.37
C ILE A 25 12.00 -6.68 13.91
N ASN A 26 12.30 -5.68 14.75
CA ASN A 26 11.30 -4.81 15.36
C ASN A 26 11.41 -3.35 14.88
N ASP A 27 12.52 -2.99 14.24
CA ASP A 27 12.71 -1.67 13.66
C ASP A 27 12.00 -1.58 12.29
N PRO A 28 11.23 -0.51 12.04
CA PRO A 28 10.53 -0.33 10.77
C PRO A 28 11.47 -0.26 9.56
N GLU A 29 12.64 0.38 9.71
CA GLU A 29 13.60 0.50 8.61
C GLU A 29 14.15 -0.87 8.17
N GLY A 30 14.56 -1.73 9.10
CA GLY A 30 15.04 -3.08 8.78
C GLY A 30 13.94 -3.98 8.21
N LEU A 31 12.69 -3.83 8.66
CA LEU A 31 11.57 -4.54 8.03
C LEU A 31 11.31 -4.07 6.59
N ALA A 32 11.53 -2.78 6.32
CA ALA A 32 11.32 -2.20 5.00
C ALA A 32 12.25 -2.79 3.93
N GLU A 33 13.46 -3.19 4.30
CA GLU A 33 14.43 -3.82 3.39
C GLU A 33 13.93 -5.17 2.84
N HIS A 34 12.97 -5.79 3.53
CA HIS A 34 12.45 -7.13 3.23
C HIS A 34 10.99 -7.12 2.76
N VAL A 35 10.41 -5.93 2.57
CA VAL A 35 9.02 -5.80 2.18
C VAL A 35 8.81 -6.35 0.76
N PHE A 36 7.80 -7.20 0.60
CA PHE A 36 7.50 -7.92 -0.63
C PHE A 36 8.62 -8.81 -1.20
N GLU A 37 9.68 -9.11 -0.44
CA GLU A 37 10.86 -9.82 -0.96
C GLU A 37 10.51 -11.17 -1.64
N GLY A 38 9.53 -11.90 -1.11
CA GLY A 38 9.14 -13.21 -1.63
C GLY A 38 8.35 -13.17 -2.94
N VAL A 39 7.72 -12.03 -3.26
CA VAL A 39 6.80 -11.91 -4.41
C VAL A 39 7.25 -10.86 -5.43
N ARG A 40 7.92 -9.80 -4.96
CA ARG A 40 8.44 -8.66 -5.73
C ARG A 40 9.77 -8.18 -5.14
N PRO A 41 10.88 -8.93 -5.35
CA PRO A 41 12.17 -8.61 -4.75
C PRO A 41 12.75 -7.26 -5.20
N GLU A 42 12.26 -6.69 -6.29
CA GLU A 42 12.61 -5.37 -6.77
C GLU A 42 11.95 -4.23 -5.98
N PHE A 43 10.88 -4.50 -5.22
CA PHE A 43 10.06 -3.48 -4.58
C PHE A 43 10.87 -2.66 -3.57
N ALA A 44 11.51 -3.31 -2.59
CA ALA A 44 12.20 -2.64 -1.49
C ALA A 44 13.33 -1.70 -1.96
N ARG A 45 13.93 -1.97 -3.12
CA ARG A 45 15.01 -1.15 -3.70
C ARG A 45 14.51 0.05 -4.50
N ASN A 46 13.28 -0.01 -4.98
CA ASN A 46 12.73 0.96 -5.93
C ASN A 46 11.64 1.84 -5.32
N VAL A 47 10.98 1.38 -4.26
CA VAL A 47 9.96 2.15 -3.53
C VAL A 47 10.57 3.43 -2.98
N LYS A 48 9.83 4.53 -3.10
CA LYS A 48 10.23 5.84 -2.60
C LYS A 48 9.29 6.31 -1.50
N VAL A 49 9.83 7.10 -0.58
CA VAL A 49 9.02 7.76 0.45
C VAL A 49 7.94 8.61 -0.23
N GLY A 50 6.68 8.32 0.09
CA GLY A 50 5.52 8.99 -0.50
C GLY A 50 4.77 8.17 -1.53
N ASP A 51 5.32 7.05 -2.01
CA ASP A 51 4.64 6.13 -2.92
C ASP A 51 3.38 5.53 -2.28
N ILE A 52 2.47 5.09 -3.15
CA ILE A 52 1.14 4.59 -2.78
C ILE A 52 1.00 3.16 -3.32
N ILE A 53 0.42 2.29 -2.52
CA ILE A 53 0.04 0.95 -2.96
C ILE A 53 -1.42 1.00 -3.44
N VAL A 54 -1.65 0.49 -4.64
CA VAL A 54 -2.99 0.17 -5.14
C VAL A 54 -3.14 -1.34 -5.17
N ALA A 55 -4.11 -1.88 -4.45
CA ALA A 55 -4.32 -3.31 -4.32
C ALA A 55 -5.75 -3.71 -4.74
N GLY A 56 -5.94 -5.00 -4.98
CA GLY A 56 -7.25 -5.59 -5.18
C GLY A 56 -8.08 -5.68 -3.90
N SER A 57 -8.89 -6.72 -3.84
CA SER A 57 -9.70 -7.07 -2.68
C SER A 57 -8.91 -7.87 -1.66
N ASN A 58 -9.34 -7.79 -0.40
CA ASN A 58 -8.81 -8.58 0.72
C ASN A 58 -7.30 -8.41 0.96
N PHE A 59 -6.75 -7.21 0.75
CA PHE A 59 -5.35 -6.93 1.02
C PHE A 59 -5.00 -7.09 2.50
N GLY A 60 -3.84 -7.68 2.78
CA GLY A 60 -3.34 -7.96 4.12
C GLY A 60 -4.00 -9.17 4.76
N CYS A 61 -4.53 -10.11 3.97
CA CYS A 61 -5.17 -11.31 4.49
C CYS A 61 -4.16 -12.29 5.14
N GLY A 62 -4.69 -13.38 5.70
CA GLY A 62 -3.90 -14.38 6.41
C GLY A 62 -3.68 -14.03 7.88
N SER A 63 -2.46 -14.27 8.37
CA SER A 63 -2.16 -14.24 9.80
C SER A 63 -2.10 -12.83 10.41
N SER A 64 -2.33 -12.75 11.73
CA SER A 64 -2.25 -11.49 12.48
C SER A 64 -0.80 -11.04 12.67
N ARG A 65 -0.23 -10.35 11.66
CA ARG A 65 1.13 -9.82 11.69
C ARG A 65 1.14 -8.29 11.70
N GLU A 66 1.47 -7.71 12.84
CA GLU A 66 1.66 -6.25 12.96
C GLU A 66 2.91 -5.77 12.21
N HIS A 67 3.87 -6.67 11.98
CA HIS A 67 5.06 -6.41 11.17
C HIS A 67 4.72 -6.04 9.71
N ALA A 68 3.62 -6.55 9.15
CA ALA A 68 3.26 -6.29 7.77
C ALA A 68 2.95 -4.80 7.50
N PRO A 69 1.99 -4.17 8.19
CA PRO A 69 1.79 -2.72 8.04
C PRO A 69 2.99 -1.90 8.53
N LEU A 70 3.75 -2.40 9.52
CA LEU A 70 4.96 -1.71 10.01
C LEU A 70 6.07 -1.65 8.96
N ALA A 71 6.30 -2.74 8.22
CA ALA A 71 7.24 -2.80 7.12
C ALA A 71 6.88 -1.81 6.01
N LEU A 72 5.59 -1.73 5.65
CA LEU A 72 5.08 -0.77 4.67
C LEU A 72 5.28 0.68 5.14
N LYS A 73 5.03 0.94 6.42
CA LYS A 73 5.27 2.25 7.02
C LYS A 73 6.75 2.62 7.00
N GLY A 74 7.63 1.68 7.34
CA GLY A 74 9.09 1.84 7.27
C GLY A 74 9.60 2.09 5.85
N ALA A 75 9.00 1.44 4.85
CA ALA A 75 9.29 1.65 3.43
C ALA A 75 8.85 3.02 2.91
N GLY A 76 8.18 3.82 3.75
CA GLY A 76 7.72 5.16 3.40
C GLY A 76 6.42 5.18 2.58
N ILE A 77 5.65 4.07 2.58
CA ILE A 77 4.34 4.04 1.94
C ILE A 77 3.41 5.05 2.61
N ARG A 78 2.82 5.90 1.77
CA ARG A 78 1.99 7.01 2.23
C ARG A 78 0.59 6.57 2.61
N CYS A 79 -0.01 5.71 1.80
CA CYS A 79 -1.29 5.06 2.04
C CYS A 79 -1.44 3.82 1.15
N ILE A 80 -2.49 3.05 1.43
CA ILE A 80 -2.92 1.95 0.55
C ILE A 80 -4.35 2.24 0.10
N VAL A 81 -4.58 2.12 -1.20
CA VAL A 81 -5.88 2.19 -1.84
C VAL A 81 -6.21 0.81 -2.38
N GLY A 82 -7.44 0.33 -2.22
CA GLY A 82 -7.81 -0.94 -2.84
C GLY A 82 -9.29 -1.27 -2.74
N GLY A 83 -9.69 -2.43 -3.25
CA GLY A 83 -11.08 -2.86 -3.23
C GLY A 83 -11.58 -3.13 -1.81
N SER A 84 -10.79 -3.84 -1.00
CA SER A 84 -11.09 -4.11 0.41
C SER A 84 -9.86 -4.57 1.18
N PHE A 85 -9.92 -4.48 2.51
CA PHE A 85 -8.82 -4.88 3.40
C PHE A 85 -9.24 -5.96 4.38
N ALA A 86 -8.34 -6.88 4.69
CA ALA A 86 -8.56 -7.84 5.76
C ALA A 86 -8.70 -7.13 7.11
N ARG A 87 -9.73 -7.49 7.89
CA ARG A 87 -10.13 -6.77 9.13
C ARG A 87 -8.99 -6.56 10.12
N ILE A 88 -8.14 -7.57 10.31
CA ILE A 88 -7.03 -7.52 11.27
C ILE A 88 -5.94 -6.58 10.76
N PHE A 89 -5.56 -6.70 9.49
CA PHE A 89 -4.60 -5.81 8.85
C PHE A 89 -5.09 -4.36 8.90
N PHE A 90 -6.37 -4.13 8.61
CA PHE A 90 -6.97 -2.80 8.65
C PHE A 90 -6.79 -2.14 10.02
N ARG A 91 -7.17 -2.82 11.09
CA ARG A 91 -6.98 -2.33 12.46
C ARG A 91 -5.51 -2.03 12.76
N ASN A 92 -4.60 -2.94 12.40
CA ASN A 92 -3.18 -2.80 12.71
C ASN A 92 -2.56 -1.61 11.95
N ALA A 93 -2.93 -1.41 10.68
CA ALA A 93 -2.47 -0.28 9.88
C ALA A 93 -2.91 1.06 10.46
N ILE A 94 -4.19 1.18 10.84
CA ILE A 94 -4.72 2.41 11.46
C ILE A 94 -4.01 2.71 12.79
N ASN A 95 -3.75 1.69 13.61
CA ASN A 95 -3.08 1.86 14.92
C ASN A 95 -1.67 2.46 14.80
N ILE A 96 -0.97 2.24 13.68
CA ILE A 96 0.37 2.78 13.43
C ILE A 96 0.36 4.02 12.51
N GLY A 97 -0.82 4.53 12.17
CA GLY A 97 -0.97 5.70 11.29
C GLY A 97 -0.60 5.42 9.83
N LEU A 98 -0.90 4.22 9.32
CA LEU A 98 -0.90 3.89 7.89
C LEU A 98 -2.34 3.97 7.34
N PRO A 99 -2.68 5.01 6.56
CA PRO A 99 -4.03 5.17 6.01
C PRO A 99 -4.36 4.08 4.99
N LEU A 100 -5.57 3.53 5.10
CA LEU A 100 -6.15 2.58 4.14
C LEU A 100 -7.46 3.13 3.60
N LEU A 101 -7.66 3.05 2.30
CA LEU A 101 -8.81 3.61 1.60
C LEU A 101 -9.44 2.58 0.68
N GLU A 102 -10.70 2.26 0.94
CA GLU A 102 -11.48 1.45 0.03
C GLU A 102 -11.94 2.30 -1.15
N CYS A 103 -11.68 1.84 -2.37
CA CYS A 103 -12.02 2.51 -3.61
C CYS A 103 -12.68 1.50 -4.54
N ALA A 104 -13.79 1.88 -5.19
CA ALA A 104 -14.45 1.02 -6.18
C ALA A 104 -13.74 1.04 -7.54
N ASP A 105 -13.11 2.16 -7.89
CA ASP A 105 -12.43 2.41 -9.18
C ASP A 105 -10.92 2.10 -9.14
N TYR A 106 -10.46 1.31 -8.16
CA TYR A 106 -9.04 1.01 -7.97
C TYR A 106 -8.42 0.28 -9.18
N ASP A 107 -9.24 -0.48 -9.91
CA ASP A 107 -8.87 -1.25 -11.08
C ASP A 107 -8.41 -0.37 -12.25
N ARG A 108 -8.89 0.87 -12.31
CA ARG A 108 -8.56 1.88 -13.33
C ARG A 108 -7.20 2.55 -13.15
N ILE A 109 -6.50 2.29 -12.05
CA ILE A 109 -5.21 2.91 -11.72
C ILE A 109 -4.12 1.91 -12.02
N ASP A 110 -3.16 2.25 -12.88
CA ASP A 110 -2.09 1.33 -13.28
C ASP A 110 -0.76 1.58 -12.55
N GLU A 111 0.10 0.57 -12.54
CA GLU A 111 1.44 0.71 -11.97
C GLU A 111 2.24 1.79 -12.70
N GLY A 112 2.91 2.64 -11.94
CA GLY A 112 3.65 3.79 -12.46
C GLY A 112 2.78 4.98 -12.85
N ASP A 113 1.46 4.93 -12.63
CA ASP A 113 0.68 6.16 -12.53
C ASP A 113 1.09 6.96 -11.29
N GLU A 114 0.87 8.26 -11.37
CA GLU A 114 0.93 9.13 -10.20
C GLU A 114 -0.49 9.53 -9.85
N ILE A 115 -0.86 9.40 -8.57
CA ILE A 115 -2.21 9.67 -8.11
C ILE A 115 -2.24 10.67 -6.97
N GLU A 116 -3.31 11.45 -6.94
CA GLU A 116 -3.65 12.30 -5.81
C GLU A 116 -4.79 11.68 -4.99
N VAL A 117 -4.56 11.57 -3.69
CA VAL A 117 -5.49 11.04 -2.70
C VAL A 117 -5.84 12.14 -1.71
N ASP A 118 -7.12 12.53 -1.65
CA ASP A 118 -7.66 13.46 -0.66
C ASP A 118 -8.27 12.69 0.52
N LEU A 119 -7.74 12.92 1.73
CA LEU A 119 -8.25 12.32 2.97
C LEU A 119 -9.34 13.17 3.65
N SER A 120 -9.58 14.40 3.20
CA SER A 120 -10.55 15.31 3.82
C SER A 120 -12.00 14.91 3.56
N THR A 121 -12.25 14.20 2.46
CA THR A 121 -13.57 13.78 1.99
C THR A 121 -13.82 12.30 2.27
N LEU A 122 -13.67 11.87 3.53
CA LEU A 122 -13.96 10.51 4.04
C LEU A 122 -15.39 10.00 3.75
N CYS A 123 -16.28 10.80 3.12
CA CYS A 123 -17.68 10.46 2.86
C CYS A 123 -18.13 10.68 1.39
N LYS A 124 -17.33 11.27 0.51
CA LYS A 124 -17.67 11.46 -0.91
C LYS A 124 -16.41 11.43 -1.78
N MET A 125 -15.96 10.22 -2.12
CA MET A 125 -14.93 9.98 -3.14
C MET A 125 -15.50 10.24 -4.54
N ARG A 126 -15.83 11.50 -4.82
CA ARG A 126 -16.02 11.94 -6.21
C ARG A 126 -14.67 12.44 -6.68
N GLU A 127 -14.06 11.62 -7.54
CA GLU A 127 -12.81 11.89 -8.23
C GLU A 127 -11.56 11.63 -7.38
N ILE A 128 -11.19 10.34 -7.22
CA ILE A 128 -9.77 10.01 -7.33
C ILE A 128 -9.41 10.43 -8.75
N VAL A 129 -8.85 11.62 -8.87
CA VAL A 129 -8.28 12.06 -10.12
C VAL A 129 -6.98 11.28 -10.26
N ALA A 130 -7.08 10.05 -10.78
CA ALA A 130 -5.97 9.39 -11.44
C ALA A 130 -5.66 10.23 -12.70
N LYS A 131 -5.07 11.41 -12.49
CA LYS A 131 -4.42 12.15 -13.54
C LYS A 131 -3.14 11.36 -13.79
N SER A 132 -3.16 10.47 -14.77
CA SER A 132 -1.91 10.05 -15.37
C SER A 132 -1.22 11.33 -15.85
N VAL A 133 -0.19 11.79 -15.14
CA VAL A 133 0.53 13.06 -15.40
C VAL A 133 1.36 12.97 -16.69
N ARG A 134 1.09 12.01 -17.57
CA ARG A 134 1.67 11.90 -18.91
C ARG A 134 1.13 12.93 -19.91
N ASN A 135 0.06 13.68 -19.60
CA ASN A 135 -0.56 14.66 -20.51
C ASN A 135 -0.89 16.02 -19.87
N LEU A 136 0.11 16.70 -19.29
CA LEU A 136 -0.01 18.14 -18.93
C LEU A 136 0.88 19.06 -19.76
N ASN A 137 1.55 18.54 -20.80
CA ASN A 137 2.42 19.32 -21.72
C ASN A 137 2.14 19.01 -23.21
N ALA A 138 0.88 19.02 -23.65
CA ALA A 138 0.50 19.03 -25.06
C ALA A 138 -0.54 20.10 -25.33
#